data_AF-W4RKL0-F1
#
_entry.id   AF-W4RKL0-F1
#
_cell.length_a   1.000
_cell.length_b   1.000
_cell.length_c   1.000
_cell.angle_alpha   90.00
_cell.angle_beta   90.00
_cell.angle_gamma   90.00
#
_symmetry.space_group_name_H-M   'P 1'
#
loop_
_entity.id
_entity.type
_entity.pdbx_description
1 polymer ?
#
loop_
_entity_poly.entity_id
_entity_poly.type
_entity_poly.pdbx_seq_one_letter_code
_entity_poly.pdbx_strand_id
1 'polypeptide(L)'
;MGHYKILFLDIDGTILRPDDTIEDSTKTAINEMKRQNIEVVLATGRPLHEISDLAEELQITSFIGYNGALAFMKAKRFLPNQCNLKMYNTYWMLQQLIAMKLFVIRMKKIT
;
A
#
# COMPACT_ATOMS: atom_id res chain seq x y z
N MET A 1 4.99 -1.45 22.62
CA MET A 1 4.30 -1.88 21.38
C MET A 1 5.07 -1.30 20.20
N GLY A 2 5.26 -2.07 19.11
CA GLY A 2 6.11 -1.64 18.00
C GLY A 2 5.52 -0.43 17.27
N HIS A 3 6.32 0.61 17.03
CA HIS A 3 5.93 1.73 16.17
C HIS A 3 5.98 1.29 14.70
N TYR A 4 4.88 0.76 14.19
CA TYR A 4 4.75 0.43 12.76
C TYR A 4 4.78 1.71 11.93
N LYS A 5 5.40 1.62 10.74
CA LYS A 5 5.61 2.77 9.84
C LYS A 5 4.98 2.58 8.47
N ILE A 6 4.54 1.36 8.16
CA ILE A 6 4.06 0.98 6.84
C ILE A 6 3.04 -0.16 6.95
N LEU A 7 2.01 -0.11 6.10
CA LEU A 7 0.92 -1.06 6.00
C LEU A 7 0.79 -1.51 4.54
N PHE A 8 0.93 -2.81 4.31
CA PHE A 8 0.70 -3.42 3.01
C PHE A 8 -0.72 -3.99 2.95
N LEU A 9 -1.47 -3.64 1.91
CA LEU A 9 -2.83 -4.10 1.69
C LEU A 9 -2.94 -4.81 0.35
N ASP A 10 -3.44 -6.04 0.40
CA ASP A 10 -3.90 -6.73 -0.78
C ASP A 10 -5.21 -6.11 -1.29
N ILE A 11 -5.52 -6.33 -2.57
CA ILE A 11 -6.72 -5.78 -3.22
C ILE A 11 -7.83 -6.83 -3.19
N ASP A 12 -7.61 -7.95 -3.87
CA ASP A 12 -8.63 -8.93 -4.15
C ASP A 12 -9.01 -9.73 -2.90
N GLY A 13 -10.27 -9.62 -2.47
CA GLY A 13 -10.75 -10.27 -1.25
C GLY A 13 -10.20 -9.66 0.05
N THR A 14 -9.54 -8.49 -0.03
CA THR A 14 -9.07 -7.72 1.13
C THR A 14 -9.66 -6.32 1.13
N ILE A 15 -9.42 -5.53 0.08
CA ILE A 15 -10.04 -4.20 -0.10
C ILE A 15 -11.34 -4.34 -0.89
N LEU A 16 -11.28 -5.04 -2.02
CA LEU A 16 -12.42 -5.26 -2.89
C LEU A 16 -13.24 -6.45 -2.39
N ARG A 17 -14.55 -6.24 -2.34
CA ARG A 17 -15.54 -7.29 -2.20
C ARG A 17 -15.68 -8.07 -3.52
N PRO A 18 -16.33 -9.24 -3.52
CA PRO A 18 -16.57 -10.02 -4.74
C PRO A 18 -17.40 -9.30 -5.82
N ASP A 19 -18.07 -8.20 -5.48
CA ASP A 19 -18.84 -7.34 -6.39
C ASP A 19 -18.04 -6.10 -6.83
N ASP A 20 -16.72 -6.11 -6.62
CA ASP A 20 -15.78 -5.02 -6.91
C ASP A 20 -16.09 -3.70 -6.16
N THR A 21 -16.88 -3.76 -5.09
CA THR A 21 -17.13 -2.60 -4.22
C THR A 21 -16.19 -2.55 -3.02
N ILE A 22 -16.07 -1.38 -2.39
CA ILE A 22 -15.27 -1.14 -1.19
C ILE A 22 -16.21 -0.75 -0.05
N GLU A 23 -16.04 -1.35 1.13
CA GLU A 23 -16.76 -0.91 2.32
C GLU A 23 -16.26 0.45 2.85
N ASP A 24 -17.18 1.28 3.35
CA ASP A 24 -16.84 2.54 4.03
C ASP A 24 -15.98 2.32 5.28
N SER A 25 -16.13 1.17 5.94
CA SER A 25 -15.29 0.73 7.05
C SER A 25 -13.81 0.63 6.64
N THR A 26 -13.54 0.01 5.47
CA THR A 26 -12.20 -0.13 4.91
C THR A 26 -11.59 1.23 4.55
N LYS A 27 -12.37 2.11 3.90
CA LYS A 27 -11.94 3.48 3.61
C LYS A 27 -11.57 4.24 4.88
N THR A 28 -12.41 4.11 5.91
CA THR A 28 -12.19 4.74 7.23
C THR A 28 -10.93 4.22 7.91
N ALA A 29 -10.70 2.90 7.89
CA ALA A 29 -9.52 2.28 8.48
C ALA A 29 -8.23 2.71 7.77
N ILE A 30 -8.23 2.73 6.44
CA ILE A 30 -7.10 3.21 5.63
C ILE A 30 -6.76 4.67 5.98
N ASN A 31 -7.78 5.52 6.08
CA ASN A 31 -7.60 6.92 6.43
C ASN A 31 -7.07 7.11 7.86
N GLU A 32 -7.47 6.27 8.81
CA GLU A 32 -6.94 6.30 10.16
C GLU A 32 -5.45 5.93 10.20
N MET A 33 -5.04 4.91 9.45
CA MET A 33 -3.61 4.53 9.35
C MET A 33 -2.78 5.69 8.80
N LYS A 34 -3.28 6.37 7.75
CA LYS A 34 -2.61 7.56 7.20
C LYS A 34 -2.51 8.70 8.21
N ARG A 35 -3.56 8.96 9.00
CA ARG A 35 -3.55 9.97 10.09
C ARG A 35 -2.51 9.65 11.15
N GLN A 36 -2.25 8.37 11.41
CA GLN A 36 -1.19 7.90 12.30
C GLN A 36 0.20 7.93 11.66
N ASN A 37 0.35 8.55 10.48
CA ASN A 37 1.61 8.65 9.73
C ASN A 37 2.21 7.26 9.40
N ILE A 38 1.33 6.28 9.17
CA ILE A 38 1.65 4.97 8.63
C ILE A 38 1.50 5.05 7.11
N GLU A 39 2.56 4.73 6.38
CA GLU A 39 2.53 4.68 4.91
C GLU A 39 1.67 3.49 4.47
N VAL A 40 0.65 3.71 3.64
CA VAL A 40 -0.19 2.62 3.12
C VAL A 40 0.28 2.28 1.70
N VAL A 41 0.50 1.00 1.44
CA VAL A 41 0.98 0.48 0.15
C VAL A 41 0.01 -0.59 -0.35
N LEU A 42 -0.49 -0.43 -1.58
CA LEU A 42 -1.25 -1.49 -2.25
C LEU A 42 -0.30 -2.57 -2.75
N ALA A 43 -0.57 -3.84 -2.51
CA ALA A 43 0.26 -4.96 -2.93
C ALA A 43 -0.59 -6.02 -3.60
N THR A 44 -0.44 -6.19 -4.92
CA THR A 44 -1.35 -7.01 -5.71
C THR A 44 -0.63 -7.79 -6.82
N GLY A 45 -1.30 -8.85 -7.29
CA GLY A 45 -0.95 -9.52 -8.53
C GLY A 45 -1.27 -8.71 -9.79
N ARG A 46 -2.21 -7.75 -9.69
CA ARG A 46 -2.75 -7.00 -10.84
C ARG A 46 -1.71 -6.09 -11.51
N PRO A 47 -1.82 -5.87 -12.83
CA PRO A 47 -1.15 -4.78 -13.52
C PRO A 47 -1.50 -3.41 -12.92
N LEU A 48 -0.58 -2.45 -12.98
CA LEU A 48 -0.75 -1.16 -12.31
C LEU A 48 -1.87 -0.29 -12.89
N HIS A 49 -2.15 -0.43 -14.19
CA HIS A 49 -3.24 0.31 -14.83
C HIS A 49 -4.62 -0.14 -14.31
N GLU A 50 -4.76 -1.39 -13.87
CA GLU A 50 -6.03 -1.90 -13.32
C GLU A 50 -6.36 -1.38 -11.92
N ILE A 51 -5.36 -0.85 -11.21
CA ILE A 51 -5.51 -0.41 -9.81
C ILE A 51 -5.44 1.11 -9.66
N SER A 52 -5.34 1.83 -10.78
CA SER A 52 -5.15 3.29 -10.78
C SER A 52 -6.36 4.01 -10.20
N ASP A 53 -7.58 3.62 -10.60
CA ASP A 53 -8.83 4.22 -10.10
C ASP A 53 -9.01 3.95 -8.60
N LEU A 54 -8.73 2.71 -8.16
CA LEU A 54 -8.77 2.32 -6.76
C LEU A 54 -7.75 3.11 -5.92
N ALA A 55 -6.53 3.26 -6.43
CA ALA A 55 -5.47 4.01 -5.77
C ALA A 55 -5.83 5.49 -5.65
N GLU A 56 -6.48 6.07 -6.66
CA GLU A 56 -6.97 7.45 -6.64
C GLU A 56 -8.10 7.61 -5.61
N GLU A 57 -9.11 6.74 -5.64
CA GLU A 57 -10.24 6.75 -4.70
C GLU A 57 -9.76 6.64 -3.24
N LEU A 58 -8.81 5.74 -2.99
CA LEU A 58 -8.22 5.55 -1.68
C LEU A 58 -7.10 6.55 -1.37
N GLN A 59 -6.71 7.43 -2.29
CA GLN A 59 -5.58 8.38 -2.17
C GLN A 59 -4.26 7.72 -1.76
N ILE A 60 -3.93 6.55 -2.33
CA ILE A 60 -2.71 5.80 -2.07
C ILE A 60 -1.74 5.99 -3.24
N THR A 61 -0.50 6.37 -2.95
CA THR A 61 0.51 6.68 -3.98
C THR A 61 1.65 5.66 -4.05
N SER A 62 1.61 4.64 -3.19
CA SER A 62 2.64 3.60 -3.10
C SER A 62 1.99 2.25 -3.45
N PHE A 63 2.59 1.52 -4.38
CA PHE A 63 2.02 0.28 -4.90
C PHE A 63 3.08 -0.73 -5.33
N ILE A 64 2.72 -1.99 -5.21
CA ILE A 64 3.44 -3.18 -5.67
C ILE A 64 2.45 -3.93 -6.56
N GLY A 65 2.79 -4.06 -7.85
CA GLY A 65 1.96 -4.75 -8.83
C GLY A 65 2.68 -5.92 -9.49
N TYR A 66 2.01 -6.57 -10.43
CA TYR A 66 2.56 -7.68 -11.23
C TYR A 66 3.15 -8.81 -10.37
N ASN A 67 2.43 -9.23 -9.32
CA ASN A 67 2.89 -10.23 -8.35
C ASN A 67 4.23 -9.87 -7.70
N GLY A 68 4.47 -8.58 -7.48
CA GLY A 68 5.72 -8.09 -6.92
C GLY A 68 6.77 -7.71 -7.96
N ALA A 69 6.59 -7.97 -9.25
CA ALA A 69 7.64 -7.67 -10.24
C ALA A 69 7.94 -6.16 -10.37
N LEU A 70 7.01 -5.30 -9.97
CA LEU A 70 7.18 -3.84 -10.07
C LEU A 70 6.64 -3.15 -8.83
N ALA A 71 7.41 -2.19 -8.31
CA ALA A 71 7.01 -1.39 -7.17
C ALA A 71 7.34 0.09 -7.34
N PHE A 72 6.40 0.92 -6.90
CA PHE A 72 6.54 2.35 -6.77
C PHE A 72 6.27 2.72 -5.33
N MET A 73 7.18 3.44 -4.70
CA MET A 73 6.94 4.01 -3.38
C MET A 73 7.11 5.51 -3.43
N LYS A 74 6.26 6.20 -2.67
CA LYS A 74 6.47 7.61 -2.34
C LYS A 74 7.84 7.73 -1.65
N ALA A 75 8.77 8.47 -2.26
CA ALA A 75 10.01 8.78 -1.60
C ALA A 75 9.71 9.56 -0.31
N LYS A 76 10.16 9.05 0.83
CA LYS A 76 10.13 9.81 2.07
C LYS A 76 11.07 10.99 1.90
N ARG A 77 10.46 12.17 1.82
CA ARG A 77 11.08 13.45 1.49
C ARG A 77 12.06 13.86 2.60
N PHE A 78 13.35 13.58 2.40
CA PHE A 78 14.43 14.17 3.22
C PHE A 78 14.81 15.59 2.75
N LEU A 79 14.28 16.06 1.62
CA LEU A 79 14.52 17.40 1.08
C LEU A 79 13.20 18.08 0.72
N PRO A 80 12.93 19.34 1.12
CA PRO A 80 11.56 19.82 1.32
C PRO A 80 10.68 19.97 0.09
N ASN A 81 11.14 19.72 -1.15
CA ASN A 81 10.41 20.20 -2.34
C ASN A 81 10.35 19.30 -3.60
N GLN A 82 10.39 17.96 -3.51
CA GLN A 82 10.04 17.11 -4.67
C GLN A 82 9.28 15.82 -4.30
N CYS A 83 8.19 15.52 -5.03
CA CYS A 83 7.56 14.20 -5.03
C CYS A 83 8.28 13.34 -6.09
N ASN A 84 9.40 12.73 -5.72
CA ASN A 84 10.13 11.85 -6.62
C ASN A 84 9.65 10.40 -6.40
N LEU A 85 8.87 9.87 -7.34
CA LEU A 85 8.61 8.43 -7.41
C LEU A 85 9.90 7.77 -7.91
N LYS A 86 10.44 6.82 -7.14
CA LYS A 86 11.59 6.02 -7.56
C LYS A 86 11.12 4.61 -7.89
N MET A 87 11.47 4.13 -9.07
CA MET A 87 11.29 2.74 -9.47
C MET A 87 12.40 1.93 -8.81
N TYR A 88 12.03 0.96 -7.97
CA TYR A 88 12.98 0.05 -7.34
C TYR A 88 12.76 -1.36 -7.87
N ASN A 89 13.85 -2.10 -8.12
CA ASN A 89 13.76 -3.54 -8.28
C ASN A 89 13.27 -4.15 -6.95
N THR A 90 12.30 -5.08 -7.03
CA THR A 90 11.61 -5.71 -5.91
C THR A 90 12.56 -6.23 -4.84
N TYR A 91 13.71 -6.79 -5.25
CA TYR A 91 14.71 -7.31 -4.32
C TYR A 91 15.25 -6.22 -3.37
N TRP A 92 15.54 -5.04 -3.92
CA TRP A 92 16.05 -3.90 -3.14
C TRP A 92 14.98 -3.35 -2.20
N MET A 93 13.72 -3.36 -2.64
CA MET A 93 12.59 -2.99 -1.79
C MET A 93 12.40 -3.99 -0.64
N LEU A 94 12.42 -5.29 -0.90
CA LEU A 94 12.31 -6.33 0.14
C LEU A 94 13.39 -6.16 1.23
N GLN A 95 14.63 -5.81 0.86
CA GLN A 95 15.69 -5.51 1.82
C GLN A 95 15.37 -4.30 2.71
N GLN A 96 14.85 -3.22 2.14
CA GLN A 96 14.41 -2.03 2.90
C GLN A 96 13.21 -2.35 3.80
N LEU A 97 12.30 -3.19 3.33
CA LEU A 97 11.12 -3.60 4.07
C LEU A 97 11.48 -4.48 5.28
N ILE A 98 12.39 -5.43 5.12
CA ILE A 98 12.91 -6.25 6.23
C ILE A 98 13.58 -5.35 7.29
N ALA A 99 14.34 -4.33 6.86
CA ALA A 99 14.96 -3.37 7.77
C ALA A 99 13.95 -2.48 8.54
N MET A 100 12.74 -2.28 8.00
CA MET A 100 11.72 -1.39 8.57
C MET A 100 10.79 -2.02 9.61
N LYS A 101 11.03 -3.26 10.05
CA LYS A 101 10.11 -4.04 10.93
C LYS A 101 8.69 -4.07 10.36
N LEU A 102 8.52 -4.77 9.24
CA LEU A 102 7.26 -4.87 8.52
C LEU A 102 6.20 -5.68 9.26
N PHE A 103 4.95 -5.21 9.16
CA PHE A 103 3.76 -6.00 9.47
C PHE A 103 2.92 -6.07 8.20
N VAL A 104 2.69 -7.29 7.69
CA VAL A 104 1.74 -7.55 6.60
C VAL A 104 0.41 -7.88 7.26
N ILE A 105 -0.53 -6.91 7.25
CA ILE A 105 -1.89 -7.21 7.68
C ILE A 105 -2.60 -7.83 6.49
N ARG A 106 -2.66 -9.16 6.46
CA ARG A 106 -3.76 -9.82 5.75
C ARG A 106 -5.01 -9.56 6.58
N MET A 107 -5.82 -8.57 6.21
CA MET A 107 -7.13 -8.41 6.84
C MET A 107 -7.94 -9.66 6.49
N LYS A 108 -7.95 -10.65 7.37
CA LYS A 108 -8.95 -11.72 7.28
C LYS A 108 -10.30 -11.04 7.46
N LYS A 109 -11.20 -11.30 6.50
CA LYS A 109 -12.64 -11.04 6.54
C LYS A 109 -13.12 -10.78 7.98
N ILE A 110 -13.52 -9.54 8.26
CA ILE A 110 -14.36 -9.26 9.43
C ILE A 110 -15.74 -9.80 9.06
N THR A 111 -15.95 -11.09 9.33
CA THR A 111 -17.27 -11.75 9.34
C THR A 111 -17.56 -12.18 10.76
#